data_AF-A0A1F9K1R5-F1
#
_entry.id   AF-A0A1F9K1R5-F1
#
_cell.length_a   1.000
_cell.length_b   1.000
_cell.length_c   1.000
_cell.angle_alpha   90.00
_cell.angle_beta   90.00
_cell.angle_gamma   90.00
#
_symmetry.space_group_name_H-M   'P 1'
#
loop_
_entity.id
_entity.type
_entity.pdbx_description
1 polymer ?
#
loop_
_entity_poly.entity_id
_entity_poly.type
_entity_poly.pdbx_seq_one_letter_code
_entity_poly.pdbx_strand_id
1 'polypeptide(L)'
;MPQYGPKREDIILQPVSGKALPVYMGEVLRIIQVDGGQCVDFNAFNLHDYKEYLGVSNTRSYHGFRPKKGDIVWSVHSRNRPMYIILEMPETCFTDLLGGRCKAGNHYPEGFTPEGYGIHTNCQDTFAASIGEYDLTADDVHDSFNMWMNTEWDSTGQYWINRNTGRKGDYVDLLAMFDTLAVPIVCGSGDTGITSNYSFKPLQIQVFEKSAETEELVKSYEAKSGRGQRKLQHFKVKEIRTERGLKRNPNYVPEFVNFPIRTRRIQVELNEEEYAALQGLQKIGLAKDDGEALRYAFFRWYHRNHRPMPLSGKIRQS
;
A
#
# COMPACT_ATOMS: atom_id res chain seq x y z
N MET A 1 -6.11 -22.81 -7.60
CA MET A 1 -5.49 -21.57 -8.13
C MET A 1 -5.05 -21.88 -9.54
N PRO A 2 -5.18 -20.96 -10.49
CA PRO A 2 -4.76 -21.25 -11.85
C PRO A 2 -3.24 -21.42 -11.89
N GLN A 3 -2.74 -22.25 -12.81
CA GLN A 3 -1.30 -22.33 -13.07
C GLN A 3 -0.82 -20.99 -13.66
N TYR A 4 0.28 -20.44 -13.16
CA TYR A 4 0.89 -19.23 -13.71
C TYR A 4 1.97 -19.58 -14.74
N GLY A 5 2.31 -18.63 -15.61
CA GLY A 5 3.48 -18.74 -16.48
C GLY A 5 4.80 -18.61 -15.70
N PRO A 6 5.95 -18.62 -16.40
CA PRO A 6 7.25 -18.42 -15.77
C PRO A 6 7.33 -17.04 -15.09
N LYS A 7 8.14 -16.95 -14.04
CA LYS A 7 8.43 -15.69 -13.36
C LYS A 7 9.37 -14.85 -14.22
N ARG A 8 8.95 -13.65 -14.64
CA ARG A 8 9.75 -12.71 -15.44
C ARG A 8 10.42 -11.60 -14.62
N GLU A 9 9.86 -11.27 -13.46
CA GLU A 9 10.41 -10.27 -12.54
C GLU A 9 10.50 -10.86 -11.13
N ASP A 10 11.58 -10.52 -10.42
CA ASP A 10 11.76 -10.84 -8.99
C ASP A 10 12.65 -9.78 -8.35
N ILE A 11 12.05 -8.85 -7.61
CA ILE A 11 12.75 -7.71 -6.99
C ILE A 11 12.46 -7.64 -5.49
N ILE A 12 13.46 -7.20 -4.72
CA ILE A 12 13.29 -6.85 -3.31
C ILE A 12 13.20 -5.34 -3.18
N LEU A 13 12.04 -4.84 -2.77
CA LEU A 13 11.87 -3.46 -2.33
C LEU A 13 12.45 -3.34 -0.93
N GLN A 14 13.49 -2.54 -0.81
CA GLN A 14 14.09 -2.20 0.48
C GLN A 14 13.14 -1.30 1.29
N PRO A 15 13.29 -1.25 2.62
CA PRO A 15 12.64 -0.25 3.47
C PRO A 15 12.53 1.12 2.81
N VAL A 16 11.34 1.74 2.93
CA VAL A 16 11.01 3.10 2.44
C VAL A 16 11.12 3.34 0.92
N SER A 17 11.25 2.27 0.14
CA SER A 17 11.32 2.34 -1.33
C SER A 17 10.07 1.79 -2.01
N GLY A 18 9.96 2.04 -3.31
CA GLY A 18 8.88 1.59 -4.16
C GLY A 18 9.35 1.29 -5.58
N LYS A 19 8.49 0.68 -6.39
CA LYS A 19 8.77 0.48 -7.82
C LYS A 19 7.49 0.57 -8.63
N ALA A 20 7.50 1.40 -9.67
CA ALA A 20 6.53 1.32 -10.75
C ALA A 20 7.02 0.28 -11.78
N LEU A 21 6.17 -0.69 -12.13
CA LEU A 21 6.50 -1.72 -13.10
C LEU A 21 5.29 -2.12 -13.95
N PRO A 22 5.46 -2.41 -15.26
CA PRO A 22 4.39 -2.91 -16.11
C PRO A 22 3.94 -4.30 -15.64
N VAL A 23 2.63 -4.53 -15.61
CA VAL A 23 1.99 -5.84 -15.46
C VAL A 23 0.93 -5.93 -16.57
N TYR A 24 1.20 -6.78 -17.54
CA TYR A 24 0.39 -6.90 -18.76
C TYR A 24 -0.85 -7.76 -18.51
N MET A 25 -1.86 -7.59 -19.36
CA MET A 25 -3.09 -8.37 -19.29
C MET A 25 -2.84 -9.88 -19.21
N GLY A 26 -3.46 -10.54 -18.22
CA GLY A 26 -3.31 -11.98 -17.98
C GLY A 26 -2.09 -12.35 -17.13
N GLU A 27 -1.18 -11.43 -16.86
CA GLU A 27 -0.07 -11.63 -15.91
C GLU A 27 -0.55 -11.53 -14.46
N VAL A 28 0.25 -12.12 -13.56
CA VAL A 28 -0.02 -12.10 -12.12
C VAL A 28 1.09 -11.36 -11.40
N LEU A 29 0.73 -10.30 -10.69
CA LEU A 29 1.59 -9.61 -9.75
C LEU A 29 1.49 -10.29 -8.38
N ARG A 30 2.62 -10.71 -7.83
CA ARG A 30 2.72 -11.24 -6.47
C ARG A 30 3.50 -10.29 -5.57
N ILE A 31 2.92 -9.96 -4.42
CA ILE A 31 3.52 -9.10 -3.39
C ILE A 31 3.71 -9.95 -2.13
N ILE A 32 4.94 -10.03 -1.62
CA ILE A 32 5.33 -10.97 -0.56
C ILE A 32 5.93 -10.23 0.64
N GLN A 33 5.50 -10.61 1.83
CA GLN A 33 6.11 -10.24 3.10
C GLN A 33 7.42 -11.01 3.32
N VAL A 34 8.57 -10.32 3.24
CA VAL A 34 9.88 -10.98 3.45
C VAL A 34 10.06 -11.41 4.91
N ASP A 35 9.73 -10.52 5.85
CA ASP A 35 9.89 -10.77 7.29
C ASP A 35 8.55 -10.77 8.06
N GLY A 36 7.46 -10.36 7.41
CA GLY A 36 6.12 -10.21 8.00
C GLY A 36 5.94 -8.91 8.76
N GLY A 37 4.70 -8.43 8.84
CA GLY A 37 4.36 -7.23 9.63
C GLY A 37 4.77 -5.92 8.96
N GLN A 38 4.79 -5.88 7.62
CA GLN A 38 5.01 -4.68 6.82
C GLN A 38 3.72 -4.28 6.10
N CYS A 39 3.29 -3.03 6.24
CA CYS A 39 2.18 -2.50 5.44
C CYS A 39 2.66 -2.21 4.02
N VAL A 40 1.81 -2.53 3.05
CA VAL A 40 2.04 -2.25 1.63
C VAL A 40 0.96 -1.30 1.14
N ASP A 41 1.36 -0.12 0.70
CA ASP A 41 0.46 0.74 -0.06
C ASP A 41 0.59 0.36 -1.54
N PHE A 42 -0.55 0.27 -2.25
CA PHE A 42 -0.57 -0.09 -3.66
C PHE A 42 -1.35 0.93 -4.50
N ASN A 43 -0.73 1.38 -5.59
CA ASN A 43 -1.35 2.15 -6.66
C ASN A 43 -1.23 1.39 -7.98
N ALA A 44 -2.12 1.69 -8.92
CA ALA A 44 -1.99 1.19 -10.27
C ALA A 44 -2.63 2.14 -11.27
N PHE A 45 -2.06 2.19 -12.48
CA PHE A 45 -2.55 2.98 -13.59
C PHE A 45 -2.79 2.07 -14.79
N ASN A 46 -3.67 2.45 -15.71
CA ASN A 46 -3.69 1.88 -17.05
C ASN A 46 -2.45 2.39 -17.80
N LEU A 47 -1.66 1.48 -18.38
CA LEU A 47 -0.46 1.83 -19.16
C LEU A 47 -0.77 2.72 -20.36
N HIS A 48 -1.98 2.64 -20.90
CA HIS A 48 -2.39 3.32 -22.13
C HIS A 48 -3.19 4.62 -21.87
N ASP A 49 -3.63 4.86 -20.64
CA ASP A 49 -4.32 6.10 -20.21
C ASP A 49 -4.21 6.25 -18.69
N TYR A 50 -3.18 6.95 -18.20
CA TYR A 50 -2.95 7.09 -16.75
C TYR A 50 -4.07 7.80 -15.98
N LYS A 51 -5.05 8.42 -16.66
CA LYS A 51 -6.26 8.95 -16.02
C LYS A 51 -7.30 7.86 -15.71
N GLU A 52 -7.08 6.63 -16.19
CA GLU A 52 -7.65 5.42 -15.62
C GLU A 52 -6.65 4.82 -14.62
N TYR A 53 -6.98 4.90 -13.33
CA TYR A 53 -6.17 4.38 -12.25
C TYR A 53 -7.00 3.55 -11.27
N LEU A 54 -6.38 3.03 -10.22
CA LEU A 54 -7.03 2.23 -9.19
C LEU A 54 -8.06 3.08 -8.42
N GLY A 55 -9.32 2.62 -8.41
CA GLY A 55 -10.44 3.28 -7.74
C GLY A 55 -10.85 2.55 -6.47
N VAL A 56 -10.27 2.92 -5.33
CA VAL A 56 -10.63 2.31 -4.03
C VAL A 56 -12.10 2.53 -3.66
N SER A 57 -12.70 3.64 -4.10
CA SER A 57 -14.13 3.90 -3.87
C SER A 57 -15.03 2.87 -4.54
N ASN A 58 -14.76 2.51 -5.80
CA ASN A 58 -15.53 1.50 -6.52
C ASN A 58 -15.31 0.13 -5.91
N THR A 59 -14.06 -0.21 -5.61
CA THR A 59 -13.72 -1.45 -4.90
C THR A 59 -14.50 -1.58 -3.60
N ARG A 60 -14.55 -0.48 -2.84
CA ARG A 60 -15.30 -0.38 -1.59
C ARG A 60 -16.80 -0.52 -1.77
N SER A 61 -17.37 0.11 -2.80
CA SER A 61 -18.79 0.04 -3.11
C SER A 61 -19.26 -1.36 -3.52
N TYR A 62 -18.40 -2.14 -4.19
CA TYR A 62 -18.75 -3.48 -4.68
C TYR A 62 -18.41 -4.60 -3.70
N HIS A 63 -17.30 -4.48 -2.97
CA HIS A 63 -16.76 -5.56 -2.13
C HIS A 63 -16.71 -5.21 -0.63
N GLY A 64 -17.22 -4.04 -0.24
CA GLY A 64 -17.15 -3.55 1.14
C GLY A 64 -15.74 -3.09 1.53
N PHE A 65 -15.50 -2.95 2.83
CA PHE A 65 -14.30 -2.28 3.35
C PHE A 65 -13.07 -3.19 3.41
N ARG A 66 -13.26 -4.51 3.27
CA ARG A 66 -12.22 -5.55 3.36
C ARG A 66 -12.23 -6.47 2.13
N PRO A 67 -11.80 -6.02 0.95
CA PRO A 67 -11.61 -6.91 -0.19
C PRO A 67 -10.69 -8.07 0.19
N LYS A 68 -11.02 -9.25 -0.30
CA LYS A 68 -10.33 -10.52 -0.01
C LYS A 68 -10.19 -11.34 -1.29
N LYS A 69 -9.61 -12.54 -1.16
CA LYS A 69 -9.53 -13.53 -2.24
C LYS A 69 -10.89 -13.70 -2.95
N GLY A 70 -10.86 -13.61 -4.28
CA GLY A 70 -12.02 -13.71 -5.17
C GLY A 70 -12.67 -12.37 -5.51
N ASP A 71 -12.37 -11.30 -4.76
CA ASP A 71 -12.87 -9.96 -5.06
C ASP A 71 -12.10 -9.29 -6.20
N ILE A 72 -12.67 -8.19 -6.70
CA ILE A 72 -12.14 -7.41 -7.81
C ILE A 72 -11.65 -6.07 -7.28
N VAL A 73 -10.45 -5.68 -7.67
CA VAL A 73 -9.96 -4.30 -7.54
C VAL A 73 -10.38 -3.54 -8.80
N TRP A 74 -11.13 -2.46 -8.62
CA TRP A 74 -11.76 -1.71 -9.69
C TRP A 74 -10.98 -0.45 -10.06
N SER A 75 -11.09 -0.03 -11.31
CA SER A 75 -10.63 1.29 -11.77
C SER A 75 -11.58 2.43 -11.34
N VAL A 76 -11.13 3.69 -11.43
CA VAL A 76 -11.91 4.91 -11.13
C VAL A 76 -13.28 4.97 -11.83
N HIS A 77 -14.24 5.68 -11.23
CA HIS A 77 -15.64 5.83 -11.70
C HIS A 77 -15.82 6.19 -13.19
N SER A 78 -14.93 6.98 -13.78
CA SER A 78 -15.04 7.37 -15.19
C SER A 78 -14.82 6.22 -16.18
N ARG A 79 -14.31 5.09 -15.69
CA ARG A 79 -14.05 3.86 -16.46
C ARG A 79 -14.76 2.65 -15.85
N ASN A 80 -14.71 2.52 -14.53
CA ASN A 80 -15.44 1.56 -13.71
C ASN A 80 -15.44 0.13 -14.28
N ARG A 81 -14.24 -0.39 -14.54
CA ARG A 81 -14.02 -1.77 -14.99
C ARG A 81 -13.04 -2.51 -14.10
N PRO A 82 -13.10 -3.86 -14.05
CA PRO A 82 -12.14 -4.68 -13.32
C PRO A 82 -10.71 -4.35 -13.74
N MET A 83 -9.85 -4.04 -12.77
CA MET A 83 -8.42 -3.77 -12.98
C MET A 83 -7.58 -4.97 -12.53
N TYR A 84 -7.86 -5.51 -11.34
CA TYR A 84 -7.27 -6.76 -10.88
C TYR A 84 -8.30 -7.71 -10.29
N ILE A 85 -8.05 -9.01 -10.41
CA ILE A 85 -8.73 -10.04 -9.62
C ILE A 85 -7.79 -10.52 -8.53
N ILE A 86 -8.26 -10.56 -7.29
CA ILE A 86 -7.47 -11.06 -6.15
C ILE A 86 -7.51 -12.60 -6.19
N LEU A 87 -6.48 -13.23 -6.73
CA LEU A 87 -6.40 -14.69 -6.86
C LEU A 87 -6.06 -15.37 -5.52
N GLU A 88 -5.20 -14.72 -4.73
CA GLU A 88 -4.78 -15.19 -3.42
C GLU A 88 -4.58 -14.01 -2.47
N MET A 89 -5.01 -14.18 -1.22
CA MET A 89 -4.79 -13.22 -0.14
C MET A 89 -4.96 -13.95 1.19
N PRO A 90 -3.95 -13.94 2.08
CA PRO A 90 -4.02 -14.64 3.36
C PRO A 90 -4.93 -13.88 4.33
N GLU A 91 -5.51 -14.60 5.29
CA GLU A 91 -6.38 -14.01 6.32
C GLU A 91 -5.66 -12.98 7.21
N THR A 92 -4.33 -13.03 7.25
CA THR A 92 -3.46 -12.07 7.94
C THR A 92 -3.35 -10.73 7.21
N CYS A 93 -3.78 -10.65 5.95
CA CYS A 93 -3.78 -9.44 5.14
C CYS A 93 -5.10 -8.67 5.32
N PHE A 94 -5.20 -7.94 6.43
CA PHE A 94 -6.25 -6.94 6.57
C PHE A 94 -6.03 -5.80 5.58
N THR A 95 -7.01 -5.54 4.73
CA THR A 95 -6.98 -4.45 3.75
C THR A 95 -7.61 -3.19 4.33
N ASP A 96 -7.11 -2.01 3.96
CA ASP A 96 -7.73 -0.73 4.29
C ASP A 96 -7.95 0.10 3.03
N LEU A 97 -9.22 0.46 2.80
CA LEU A 97 -9.68 1.34 1.71
C LEU A 97 -10.27 2.67 2.22
N LEU A 98 -10.22 2.91 3.53
CA LEU A 98 -10.75 4.12 4.18
C LEU A 98 -9.60 5.04 4.59
N GLY A 99 -8.53 4.48 5.13
CA GLY A 99 -7.33 5.23 5.46
C GLY A 99 -6.67 5.80 4.20
N GLY A 100 -6.32 7.08 4.27
CA GLY A 100 -5.43 7.67 3.29
C GLY A 100 -3.99 7.20 3.51
N ARG A 101 -3.14 7.39 2.51
CA ARG A 101 -1.70 7.16 2.63
C ARG A 101 -1.04 8.14 3.61
N CYS A 102 0.10 7.79 4.20
CA CYS A 102 0.87 8.76 4.98
C CYS A 102 1.52 9.82 4.07
N LYS A 103 1.64 11.06 4.56
CA LYS A 103 2.11 12.23 3.81
C LYS A 103 2.79 13.25 4.72
N ALA A 104 3.76 13.98 4.18
CA ALA A 104 4.30 15.18 4.81
C ALA A 104 3.25 16.29 4.74
N GLY A 105 2.62 16.60 5.87
CA GLY A 105 1.61 17.65 5.94
C GLY A 105 1.47 18.16 7.36
N ASN A 106 1.25 19.48 7.50
CA ASN A 106 1.27 20.21 8.76
C ASN A 106 0.29 19.71 9.84
N HIS A 107 -0.67 18.86 9.46
CA HIS A 107 -1.71 18.33 10.36
C HIS A 107 -1.72 16.79 10.42
N TYR A 108 -0.68 16.13 9.89
CA TYR A 108 -0.59 14.69 9.99
C TYR A 108 -0.24 14.30 11.44
N PRO A 109 -1.06 13.48 12.12
CA PRO A 109 -0.96 13.25 13.56
C PRO A 109 0.32 12.50 13.97
N GLU A 110 1.03 11.92 13.01
CA GLU A 110 2.34 11.31 13.16
C GLU A 110 3.48 12.34 13.07
N GLY A 111 3.21 13.65 13.06
CA GLY A 111 4.24 14.68 13.22
C GLY A 111 5.28 14.73 12.10
N PHE A 112 4.90 14.32 10.88
CA PHE A 112 5.73 14.43 9.66
C PHE A 112 5.81 15.89 9.18
N THR A 113 6.28 16.76 10.06
CA THR A 113 6.52 18.19 9.84
C THR A 113 7.93 18.55 10.31
N PRO A 114 8.51 19.67 9.82
CA PRO A 114 9.80 20.17 10.28
C PRO A 114 9.88 20.37 11.80
N GLU A 115 8.78 20.73 12.44
CA GLU A 115 8.66 20.94 13.89
C GLU A 115 8.46 19.63 14.68
N GLY A 116 8.10 18.54 14.00
CA GLY A 116 7.95 17.20 14.57
C GLY A 116 9.20 16.35 14.35
N TYR A 117 9.11 15.38 13.45
CA TYR A 117 10.20 14.45 13.13
C TYR A 117 11.22 14.99 12.10
N GLY A 118 11.08 16.25 11.67
CA GLY A 118 11.87 16.77 10.56
C GLY A 118 11.44 16.16 9.22
N ILE A 119 12.40 15.99 8.30
CA ILE A 119 12.15 15.31 7.03
C ILE A 119 12.01 13.81 7.28
N HIS A 120 10.81 13.29 7.10
CA HIS A 120 10.45 11.88 7.33
C HIS A 120 9.90 11.22 6.06
N THR A 121 10.20 9.94 5.89
CA THR A 121 9.64 9.14 4.79
C THR A 121 8.12 9.01 4.90
N ASN A 122 7.42 8.97 3.77
CA ASN A 122 5.98 8.79 3.71
C ASN A 122 5.57 8.20 2.36
N CYS A 123 4.39 7.57 2.33
CA CYS A 123 3.88 6.87 1.15
C CYS A 123 3.66 7.81 -0.03
N GLN A 124 3.16 9.03 0.20
CA GLN A 124 2.93 10.00 -0.87
C GLN A 124 4.21 10.29 -1.66
N ASP A 125 5.31 10.58 -0.97
CA ASP A 125 6.59 10.88 -1.62
C ASP A 125 7.22 9.62 -2.24
N THR A 126 7.12 8.47 -1.58
CA THR A 126 7.62 7.20 -2.14
C THR A 126 6.86 6.82 -3.42
N PHE A 127 5.55 7.05 -3.49
CA PHE A 127 4.78 6.88 -4.72
C PHE A 127 5.24 7.84 -5.81
N ALA A 128 5.33 9.14 -5.49
CA ALA A 128 5.73 10.17 -6.44
C ALA A 128 7.10 9.87 -7.07
N ALA A 129 8.09 9.48 -6.25
CA ALA A 129 9.40 9.04 -6.73
C ALA A 129 9.31 7.76 -7.58
N SER A 130 8.45 6.80 -7.22
CA SER A 130 8.30 5.56 -7.98
C SER A 130 7.70 5.76 -9.37
N ILE A 131 6.70 6.65 -9.49
CA ILE A 131 5.99 6.90 -10.74
C ILE A 131 6.68 7.91 -11.65
N GLY A 132 7.63 8.68 -11.12
CA GLY A 132 8.45 9.63 -11.89
C GLY A 132 9.22 8.98 -13.05
N GLU A 133 9.52 7.68 -12.97
CA GLU A 133 10.09 6.89 -14.07
C GLU A 133 9.20 6.88 -15.33
N TYR A 134 7.93 7.25 -15.20
CA TYR A 134 6.94 7.31 -16.27
C TYR A 134 6.43 8.74 -16.53
N ASP A 135 7.22 9.75 -16.15
CA ASP A 135 6.91 11.18 -16.27
C ASP A 135 5.61 11.60 -15.57
N LEU A 136 5.17 10.82 -14.58
CA LEU A 136 4.07 11.15 -13.69
C LEU A 136 4.56 11.99 -12.50
N THR A 137 3.63 12.72 -11.91
CA THR A 137 3.93 13.68 -10.83
C THR A 137 3.29 13.27 -9.51
N ALA A 138 3.67 13.93 -8.42
CA ALA A 138 3.05 13.71 -7.11
C ALA A 138 1.51 13.90 -7.12
N ASP A 139 1.00 14.73 -8.03
CA ASP A 139 -0.45 14.97 -8.19
C ASP A 139 -1.20 13.79 -8.84
N ASP A 140 -0.48 12.86 -9.46
CA ASP A 140 -1.08 11.66 -10.07
C ASP A 140 -1.21 10.49 -9.05
N VAL A 141 -0.62 10.63 -7.86
CA VAL A 141 -0.79 9.68 -6.76
C VAL A 141 -2.24 9.73 -6.24
N HIS A 142 -2.89 8.57 -6.10
CA HIS A 142 -4.31 8.43 -5.79
C HIS A 142 -4.53 7.39 -4.69
N ASP A 143 -5.67 7.41 -4.00
CA ASP A 143 -5.89 6.61 -2.77
C ASP A 143 -5.47 5.15 -2.90
N SER A 144 -4.68 4.71 -1.92
CA SER A 144 -3.97 3.43 -1.95
C SER A 144 -4.91 2.27 -1.60
N PHE A 145 -4.74 1.15 -2.28
CA PHE A 145 -5.21 -0.14 -1.79
C PHE A 145 -4.20 -0.64 -0.76
N ASN A 146 -4.46 -0.43 0.54
CA ASN A 146 -3.49 -0.76 1.58
C ASN A 146 -3.64 -2.23 1.97
N MET A 147 -2.57 -3.01 1.85
CA MET A 147 -2.49 -4.41 2.24
C MET A 147 -1.69 -4.58 3.53
N TRP A 148 -2.13 -5.53 4.37
CA TRP A 148 -1.62 -5.71 5.74
C TRP A 148 -1.73 -4.45 6.60
N MET A 149 -2.67 -3.56 6.31
CA MET A 149 -2.98 -2.41 7.15
C MET A 149 -4.14 -2.79 8.08
N ASN A 150 -3.81 -3.26 9.28
CA ASN A 150 -4.80 -3.72 10.25
C ASN A 150 -5.50 -2.55 10.96
N THR A 151 -6.39 -1.88 10.26
CA THR A 151 -7.23 -0.80 10.78
C THR A 151 -8.52 -1.36 11.33
N GLU A 152 -9.25 -0.65 12.16
CA GLU A 152 -10.61 -1.03 12.58
C GLU A 152 -11.43 0.24 12.82
N TRP A 153 -12.74 0.06 12.90
CA TRP A 153 -13.67 1.13 13.23
C TRP A 153 -14.86 0.60 14.04
N ASP A 154 -15.45 1.46 14.85
CA ASP A 154 -16.68 1.14 15.59
C ASP A 154 -17.94 1.62 14.86
N SER A 155 -19.11 1.37 15.46
CA SER A 155 -20.40 1.78 14.90
C SER A 155 -20.62 3.29 14.81
N THR A 156 -19.79 4.09 15.48
CA THR A 156 -19.81 5.55 15.42
C THR A 156 -18.86 6.11 14.36
N GLY A 157 -18.05 5.24 13.74
CA GLY A 157 -17.02 5.60 12.78
C GLY A 157 -15.70 6.02 13.42
N GLN A 158 -15.50 5.76 14.72
CA GLN A 158 -14.19 5.97 15.35
C GLN A 158 -13.20 4.97 14.76
N TYR A 159 -12.13 5.46 14.14
CA TYR A 159 -11.09 4.66 13.50
C TYR A 159 -9.87 4.46 14.41
N TRP A 160 -9.24 3.29 14.35
CA TRP A 160 -7.94 3.03 14.96
C TRP A 160 -7.11 2.02 14.15
N ILE A 161 -5.83 1.90 14.50
CA ILE A 161 -4.90 0.96 13.87
C ILE A 161 -4.40 -0.03 14.91
N ASN A 162 -4.53 -1.31 14.61
CA ASN A 162 -4.03 -2.43 15.38
C ASN A 162 -2.66 -2.89 14.87
N ARG A 163 -2.06 -3.82 15.61
CA ARG A 163 -0.82 -4.50 15.21
C ARG A 163 -0.98 -5.16 13.84
N ASN A 164 0.02 -4.97 12.98
CA ASN A 164 0.08 -5.66 11.70
C ASN A 164 0.28 -7.17 11.92
N THR A 165 -0.58 -7.97 11.29
CA THR A 165 -0.69 -9.42 11.43
C THR A 165 0.02 -10.21 10.33
N GLY A 166 0.62 -9.53 9.34
CA GLY A 166 1.35 -10.18 8.26
C GLY A 166 2.49 -11.06 8.77
N ARG A 167 2.66 -12.22 8.16
CA ARG A 167 3.67 -13.23 8.51
C ARG A 167 4.72 -13.31 7.42
N LYS A 168 5.90 -13.80 7.78
CA LYS A 168 6.95 -14.10 6.80
C LYS A 168 6.43 -15.10 5.77
N GLY A 169 6.57 -14.75 4.49
CA GLY A 169 6.12 -15.55 3.36
C GLY A 169 4.66 -15.37 2.98
N ASP A 170 3.87 -14.58 3.72
CA ASP A 170 2.52 -14.19 3.28
C ASP A 170 2.60 -13.45 1.95
N TYR A 171 1.68 -13.73 1.03
CA TYR A 171 1.65 -13.08 -0.27
C TYR A 171 0.25 -12.81 -0.80
N VAL A 172 0.12 -11.78 -1.64
CA VAL A 172 -1.11 -11.47 -2.39
C VAL A 172 -0.82 -11.63 -3.87
N ASP A 173 -1.72 -12.30 -4.59
CA ASP A 173 -1.67 -12.47 -6.04
C ASP A 173 -2.79 -11.67 -6.72
N LEU A 174 -2.40 -10.79 -7.65
CA LEU A 174 -3.29 -9.92 -8.41
C LEU A 174 -3.18 -10.23 -9.90
N LEU A 175 -4.25 -10.77 -10.49
CA LEU A 175 -4.35 -11.00 -11.94
C LEU A 175 -4.72 -9.69 -12.65
N ALA A 176 -3.88 -9.21 -13.56
CA ALA A 176 -4.15 -8.01 -14.33
C ALA A 176 -5.20 -8.25 -15.43
N MET A 177 -6.28 -7.47 -15.39
CA MET A 177 -7.38 -7.55 -16.37
C MET A 177 -7.13 -6.74 -17.65
N PHE A 178 -6.11 -5.89 -17.63
CA PHE A 178 -5.59 -5.15 -18.77
C PHE A 178 -4.15 -4.71 -18.46
N ASP A 179 -3.47 -4.08 -19.40
CA ASP A 179 -2.10 -3.59 -19.21
C ASP A 179 -2.05 -2.46 -18.18
N THR A 180 -1.34 -2.71 -17.08
CA THR A 180 -1.28 -1.80 -15.93
C THR A 180 0.14 -1.42 -15.57
N LEU A 181 0.31 -0.21 -15.05
CA LEU A 181 1.50 0.19 -14.33
C LEU A 181 1.21 -0.05 -12.85
N ALA A 182 1.71 -1.16 -12.31
CA ALA A 182 1.58 -1.50 -10.90
C ALA A 182 2.61 -0.73 -10.09
N VAL A 183 2.24 -0.27 -8.90
CA VAL A 183 3.13 0.51 -8.02
C VAL A 183 2.99 0.02 -6.58
N PRO A 184 3.59 -1.11 -6.20
CA PRO A 184 3.74 -1.48 -4.79
C PRO A 184 4.85 -0.66 -4.13
N ILE A 185 4.61 -0.19 -2.90
CA ILE A 185 5.61 0.50 -2.10
C ILE A 185 5.67 -0.03 -0.67
N VAL A 186 6.84 0.11 -0.03
CA VAL A 186 7.00 -0.13 1.41
C VAL A 186 6.50 1.09 2.18
N CYS A 187 5.49 0.92 3.04
CA CYS A 187 4.90 2.03 3.80
C CYS A 187 5.95 2.81 4.62
N GLY A 188 5.99 4.13 4.42
CA GLY A 188 6.97 5.04 5.02
C GLY A 188 6.72 5.43 6.48
N SER A 189 5.57 5.11 7.07
CA SER A 189 5.26 5.40 8.48
C SER A 189 5.52 4.21 9.42
N GLY A 190 6.09 3.13 8.91
CA GLY A 190 6.19 1.86 9.62
C GLY A 190 7.09 1.84 10.86
N ASP A 191 8.05 2.75 10.98
CA ASP A 191 8.98 2.89 12.10
C ASP A 191 8.36 3.60 13.31
N THR A 192 7.51 4.58 13.06
CA THR A 192 6.80 5.36 14.08
C THR A 192 5.39 4.82 14.31
N GLY A 193 4.81 4.11 13.35
CA GLY A 193 3.43 3.60 13.38
C GLY A 193 3.31 2.12 13.70
N ILE A 194 2.24 1.76 14.42
CA ILE A 194 1.88 0.36 14.66
C ILE A 194 1.51 -0.38 13.36
N THR A 195 1.20 0.37 12.29
CA THR A 195 0.92 -0.10 10.93
C THR A 195 1.98 -1.07 10.37
N SER A 196 3.26 -0.92 10.75
CA SER A 196 4.31 -1.92 10.47
C SER A 196 5.06 -2.34 11.73
N ASN A 197 4.37 -2.34 12.86
CA ASN A 197 4.90 -2.75 14.16
C ASN A 197 6.19 -2.01 14.56
N TYR A 198 6.27 -0.70 14.29
CA TYR A 198 7.40 0.16 14.61
C TYR A 198 8.73 -0.28 13.95
N SER A 199 8.69 -0.97 12.82
CA SER A 199 9.89 -1.36 12.07
C SER A 199 9.61 -1.47 10.58
N PHE A 200 10.45 -0.81 9.77
CA PHE A 200 10.49 -1.09 8.35
C PHE A 200 11.05 -2.49 8.08
N LYS A 201 10.48 -3.14 7.06
CA LYS A 201 10.91 -4.45 6.57
C LYS A 201 10.77 -4.47 5.04
N PRO A 202 11.60 -5.25 4.34
CA PRO A 202 11.53 -5.32 2.89
C PRO A 202 10.29 -6.08 2.41
N LEU A 203 9.94 -5.85 1.14
CA LEU A 203 8.92 -6.60 0.39
C LEU A 203 9.58 -7.26 -0.81
N GLN A 204 9.07 -8.42 -1.21
CA GLN A 204 9.46 -9.06 -2.48
C GLN A 204 8.32 -8.95 -3.47
N ILE A 205 8.62 -8.53 -4.69
CA ILE A 205 7.66 -8.35 -5.77
C ILE A 205 8.05 -9.28 -6.91
N GLN A 206 7.09 -10.07 -7.38
CA GLN A 206 7.28 -10.97 -8.51
C GLN A 206 6.20 -10.72 -9.55
N VAL A 207 6.54 -10.88 -10.83
CA VAL A 207 5.57 -10.90 -11.92
C VAL A 207 5.69 -12.22 -12.67
N PHE A 208 4.57 -12.92 -12.77
CA PHE A 208 4.45 -14.15 -13.54
C PHE A 208 3.80 -13.84 -14.88
N GLU A 209 4.37 -14.40 -15.94
CA GLU A 209 3.80 -14.33 -17.27
C GLU A 209 2.41 -15.00 -17.29
N LYS A 210 1.60 -14.61 -18.27
CA LYS A 210 0.29 -15.20 -18.50
C LYS A 210 0.41 -16.68 -18.87
N SER A 211 -0.60 -17.47 -18.50
CA SER A 211 -0.78 -18.86 -18.88
C SER A 211 -2.11 -19.04 -19.61
N ALA A 212 -2.34 -20.22 -20.18
CA ALA A 212 -3.64 -20.54 -20.76
C ALA A 212 -4.79 -20.41 -19.73
N GLU A 213 -4.54 -20.75 -18.47
CA GLU A 213 -5.55 -20.67 -17.41
C GLU A 213 -5.82 -19.22 -16.97
N THR A 214 -4.80 -18.36 -16.88
CA THR A 214 -5.01 -16.95 -16.54
C THR A 214 -5.67 -16.19 -17.68
N GLU A 215 -5.33 -16.50 -18.93
CA GLU A 215 -5.99 -15.94 -20.12
C GLU A 215 -7.47 -16.34 -20.18
N GLU A 216 -7.80 -17.60 -19.88
CA GLU A 216 -9.19 -18.05 -19.84
C GLU A 216 -9.98 -17.37 -18.72
N LEU A 217 -9.36 -17.17 -17.55
CA LEU A 217 -9.97 -16.39 -16.48
C LEU A 217 -10.28 -14.97 -16.91
N VAL A 218 -9.33 -14.26 -17.54
CA VAL A 218 -9.55 -12.90 -18.05
C VAL A 218 -10.76 -12.88 -18.99
N LYS A 219 -10.80 -13.76 -20.00
CA LYS A 219 -11.93 -13.87 -20.94
C LYS A 219 -13.25 -14.14 -20.22
N SER A 220 -13.25 -15.01 -19.22
CA SER A 220 -14.46 -15.36 -18.47
C SER A 220 -15.02 -14.16 -17.68
N TYR A 221 -14.15 -13.31 -17.13
CA TYR A 221 -14.55 -12.10 -16.41
C TYR A 221 -14.97 -10.99 -17.37
N GLU A 222 -14.29 -10.84 -18.51
CA GLU A 222 -14.71 -9.91 -19.56
C GLU A 222 -16.10 -10.26 -20.12
N ALA A 223 -16.38 -11.54 -20.35
CA ALA A 223 -17.69 -12.00 -20.82
C ALA A 223 -18.82 -11.71 -19.81
N LYS A 224 -18.52 -11.77 -18.51
CA LYS A 224 -19.45 -11.42 -17.42
C LYS A 224 -19.58 -9.92 -17.22
N SER A 225 -18.52 -9.17 -17.53
CA SER A 225 -18.50 -7.71 -17.45
C SER A 225 -19.34 -7.15 -18.59
N GLY A 226 -20.64 -6.96 -18.32
CA GLY A 226 -21.58 -6.44 -19.29
C GLY A 226 -21.11 -5.14 -19.96
N ARG A 227 -21.74 -4.77 -21.07
CA ARG A 227 -21.37 -3.53 -21.79
C ARG A 227 -21.84 -2.32 -21.00
N GLY A 228 -20.90 -1.44 -20.64
CA GLY A 228 -21.23 -0.14 -20.05
C GLY A 228 -22.15 0.69 -20.95
N GLN A 229 -22.98 1.54 -20.36
CA GLN A 229 -23.94 2.39 -21.08
C GLN A 229 -23.25 3.40 -22.02
N ARG A 230 -21.99 3.74 -21.75
CA ARG A 230 -21.22 4.74 -22.50
C ARG A 230 -19.86 4.19 -22.90
N LYS A 231 -19.41 4.61 -24.09
CA LYS A 231 -18.05 4.41 -24.60
C LYS A 231 -17.36 5.77 -24.69
N LEU A 232 -16.03 5.79 -24.84
CA LEU A 232 -15.25 7.01 -25.06
C LEU A 232 -15.84 7.89 -26.18
N GLN A 233 -16.29 7.29 -27.28
CA GLN A 233 -16.94 7.98 -28.40
C GLN A 233 -18.29 8.68 -28.04
N HIS A 234 -18.93 8.34 -26.91
CA HIS A 234 -20.20 8.94 -26.48
C HIS A 234 -20.03 10.19 -25.61
N PHE A 235 -18.79 10.57 -25.24
CA PHE A 235 -18.56 11.79 -24.46
C PHE A 235 -18.67 13.04 -25.35
N LYS A 236 -19.34 14.08 -24.84
CA LYS A 236 -19.56 15.36 -25.56
C LYS A 236 -18.27 16.17 -25.73
N VAL A 237 -17.36 16.08 -24.76
CA VAL A 237 -16.01 16.64 -24.84
C VAL A 237 -15.15 15.63 -25.59
N LYS A 238 -14.86 15.92 -26.87
CA LYS A 238 -14.12 15.02 -27.77
C LYS A 238 -12.62 15.35 -27.82
N GLU A 239 -12.29 16.63 -27.66
CA GLU A 239 -10.93 17.11 -27.59
C GLU A 239 -10.45 17.08 -26.14
N ILE A 240 -9.74 16.01 -25.83
CA ILE A 240 -9.03 15.83 -24.57
C ILE A 240 -7.55 15.61 -24.91
N ARG A 241 -6.62 16.08 -24.07
CA ARG A 241 -5.18 15.80 -24.24
C ARG A 241 -4.97 14.30 -24.42
N THR A 242 -4.45 13.85 -25.57
CA THR A 242 -4.48 12.45 -26.02
C THR A 242 -3.22 11.66 -25.71
N GLU A 243 -2.09 12.34 -25.46
CA GLU A 243 -0.85 11.68 -25.05
C GLU A 243 -0.91 11.33 -23.57
N ARG A 244 -1.44 10.15 -23.28
CA ARG A 244 -1.63 9.60 -21.92
C ARG A 244 -1.06 8.20 -21.74
N GLY A 245 -0.48 7.65 -22.80
CA GLY A 245 0.28 6.41 -22.69
C GLY A 245 1.54 6.66 -21.87
N LEU A 246 1.82 5.73 -20.95
CA LEU A 246 2.99 5.78 -20.09
C LEU A 246 4.17 5.15 -20.81
N LYS A 247 5.30 5.85 -20.81
CA LYS A 247 6.57 5.36 -21.37
C LYS A 247 7.61 5.39 -20.29
N ARG A 248 8.37 4.30 -20.18
CA ARG A 248 9.46 4.19 -19.22
C ARG A 248 10.62 5.09 -19.64
N ASN A 249 11.10 5.92 -18.73
CA ASN A 249 12.36 6.64 -18.84
C ASN A 249 13.47 5.80 -18.18
N PRO A 250 14.33 5.11 -18.96
CA PRO A 250 15.35 4.21 -18.40
C PRO A 250 16.45 4.94 -17.64
N ASN A 251 16.57 6.26 -17.81
CA ASN A 251 17.59 7.08 -17.15
C ASN A 251 17.09 7.71 -15.84
N TYR A 252 15.80 7.56 -15.51
CA TYR A 252 15.27 8.05 -14.26
C TYR A 252 15.74 7.17 -13.10
N VAL A 253 16.26 7.80 -12.05
CA VAL A 253 16.64 7.14 -10.80
C VAL A 253 15.78 7.74 -9.69
N PRO A 254 14.92 6.94 -9.03
CA PRO A 254 14.07 7.47 -7.96
C PRO A 254 14.91 7.87 -6.75
N GLU A 255 14.65 9.06 -6.21
CA GLU A 255 15.20 9.52 -4.95
C GLU A 255 14.15 9.36 -3.85
N PHE A 256 14.38 8.40 -2.95
CA PHE A 256 13.51 8.16 -1.81
C PHE A 256 14.02 8.91 -0.58
N VAL A 257 13.11 9.49 0.19
CA VAL A 257 13.43 10.20 1.44
C VAL A 257 14.05 9.24 2.44
N ASN A 258 15.19 9.63 3.01
CA ASN A 258 15.96 8.86 4.01
C ASN A 258 16.40 7.45 3.52
N PHE A 259 16.71 7.31 2.24
CA PHE A 259 17.13 6.05 1.62
C PHE A 259 18.63 6.02 1.25
N PRO A 260 19.35 4.89 1.45
CA PRO A 260 18.92 3.69 2.16
C PRO A 260 18.85 3.91 3.68
N ILE A 261 17.93 3.20 4.34
CA ILE A 261 17.82 3.22 5.80
C ILE A 261 19.09 2.62 6.41
N ARG A 262 19.71 3.38 7.32
CA ARG A 262 20.88 2.94 8.09
C ARG A 262 20.44 2.63 9.52
N THR A 263 20.75 1.43 9.99
CA THR A 263 20.48 1.02 11.37
C THR A 263 21.76 0.97 12.18
N ARG A 264 21.67 1.37 13.45
CA ARG A 264 22.75 1.25 14.43
C ARG A 264 22.20 0.59 15.68
N ARG A 265 22.97 -0.34 16.25
CA ARG A 265 22.66 -0.89 17.57
C ARG A 265 23.02 0.14 18.64
N ILE A 266 22.06 0.42 19.51
CA ILE A 266 22.23 1.30 20.65
C ILE A 266 22.08 0.45 21.90
N GLN A 267 23.00 0.60 22.84
CA GLN A 267 22.88 -0.03 24.15
C GLN A 267 21.98 0.84 25.02
N VAL A 268 20.99 0.21 25.63
CA VAL A 268 20.08 0.84 26.58
C VAL A 268 20.17 0.06 27.87
N GLU A 269 20.53 0.73 28.95
CA GLU A 269 20.58 0.14 30.28
C GLU A 269 19.18 0.12 30.88
N LEU A 270 18.78 -1.03 31.40
CA LEU A 270 17.49 -1.25 32.05
C LEU A 270 17.74 -1.83 33.44
N ASN A 271 16.96 -1.39 34.41
CA ASN A 271 16.93 -2.04 35.73
C ASN A 271 16.15 -3.38 35.67
N GLU A 272 16.19 -4.16 36.76
CA GLU A 272 15.56 -5.48 36.80
C GLU A 272 14.04 -5.43 36.54
N GLU A 273 13.35 -4.42 37.04
CA GLU A 273 11.90 -4.24 36.86
C GLU A 273 11.56 -3.90 35.40
N GLU A 274 12.31 -2.98 34.80
CA GLU A 274 12.16 -2.57 33.40
C GLU A 274 12.42 -3.75 32.44
N TYR A 275 13.48 -4.51 32.70
CA TYR A 275 13.80 -5.69 31.90
C TYR A 275 12.74 -6.79 32.06
N ALA A 276 12.22 -7.01 33.28
CA ALA A 276 11.13 -7.94 33.52
C ALA A 276 9.84 -7.53 32.77
N ALA A 277 9.51 -6.23 32.74
CA ALA A 277 8.37 -5.71 31.98
C ALA A 277 8.55 -5.92 30.47
N LEU A 278 9.76 -5.70 29.95
CA LEU A 278 10.13 -5.93 28.56
C LEU A 278 9.99 -7.42 28.18
N GLN A 279 10.45 -8.33 29.03
CA GLN A 279 10.25 -9.77 28.88
C GLN A 279 8.76 -10.16 28.90
N GLY A 280 7.94 -9.43 29.66
CA GLY A 280 6.49 -9.56 29.64
C GLY A 280 5.88 -9.31 28.24
N LEU A 281 6.36 -8.29 27.52
CA LEU A 281 5.89 -7.98 26.15
C LEU A 281 6.20 -9.09 25.15
N GLN A 282 7.36 -9.74 25.29
CA GLN A 282 7.73 -10.88 24.44
C GLN A 282 6.85 -12.10 24.72
N LYS A 283 6.57 -12.40 26.00
CA LYS A 283 5.72 -13.54 26.39
C LYS A 283 4.31 -13.46 25.82
N ILE A 284 3.76 -12.25 25.61
CA ILE A 284 2.45 -12.04 25.00
C ILE A 284 2.51 -11.84 23.47
N GLY A 285 3.68 -12.05 22.85
CA GLY A 285 3.84 -12.03 21.39
C GLY A 285 3.90 -10.64 20.76
N LEU A 286 4.11 -9.57 21.54
CA LEU A 286 4.22 -8.20 21.02
C LEU A 286 5.61 -7.84 20.49
N ALA A 287 6.61 -8.69 20.72
CA ALA A 287 7.97 -8.52 20.24
C ALA A 287 8.67 -9.87 20.13
N LYS A 288 9.59 -9.98 19.17
CA LYS A 288 10.40 -11.19 18.94
C LYS A 288 11.74 -11.17 19.69
N ASP A 289 12.21 -9.98 20.03
CA ASP A 289 13.48 -9.75 20.72
C ASP A 289 13.40 -8.51 21.62
N ASP A 290 14.47 -8.28 22.39
CA ASP A 290 14.52 -7.17 23.34
C ASP A 290 14.43 -5.80 22.66
N GLY A 291 15.01 -5.65 21.47
CA GLY A 291 15.02 -4.40 20.72
C GLY A 291 13.64 -4.04 20.19
N GLU A 292 12.89 -5.02 19.66
CA GLU A 292 11.50 -4.85 19.28
C GLU A 292 10.61 -4.53 20.49
N ALA A 293 10.84 -5.20 21.63
CA ALA A 293 10.05 -5.00 22.85
C ALA A 293 10.23 -3.59 23.41
N LEU A 294 11.48 -3.14 23.51
CA LEU A 294 11.82 -1.78 23.95
C LEU A 294 11.20 -0.73 23.02
N ARG A 295 11.34 -0.92 21.71
CA ARG A 295 10.80 0.00 20.70
C ARG A 295 9.28 0.08 20.75
N TYR A 296 8.63 -1.08 20.91
CA TYR A 296 7.17 -1.15 21.08
C TYR A 296 6.72 -0.41 22.34
N ALA A 297 7.40 -0.62 23.47
CA ALA A 297 7.12 0.09 24.71
C ALA A 297 7.27 1.61 24.55
N PHE A 298 8.39 2.04 23.96
CA PHE A 298 8.69 3.45 23.72
C PHE A 298 7.63 4.13 22.85
N PHE A 299 7.35 3.62 21.64
CA PHE A 299 6.38 4.28 20.77
C PHE A 299 4.96 4.22 21.32
N ARG A 300 4.58 3.14 22.02
CA ARG A 300 3.27 3.08 22.68
C ARG A 300 3.15 4.16 23.76
N TRP A 301 4.20 4.38 24.56
CA TRP A 301 4.25 5.46 25.54
C TRP A 301 4.20 6.83 24.83
N TYR A 302 4.99 7.02 23.78
CA TYR A 302 5.04 8.27 23.02
C TYR A 302 3.66 8.62 22.43
N HIS A 303 3.02 7.68 21.75
CA HIS A 303 1.69 7.89 21.15
C HIS A 303 0.60 8.20 22.18
N ARG A 304 0.72 7.63 23.39
CA ARG A 304 -0.24 7.87 24.47
C ARG A 304 -0.06 9.26 25.10
N ASN A 305 1.16 9.76 25.19
CA ASN A 305 1.48 10.94 25.98
C ASN A 305 1.79 12.19 25.16
N HIS A 306 2.25 12.04 23.91
CA HIS A 306 2.85 13.13 23.13
C HIS A 306 2.27 13.25 21.71
N ARG A 307 1.31 12.40 21.31
CA ARG A 307 0.73 12.50 19.96
C ARG A 307 -0.08 13.79 19.83
N PRO A 308 0.28 14.72 18.93
CA PRO A 308 -0.49 15.94 18.72
C PRO A 308 -1.88 15.56 18.21
N MET A 309 -2.93 16.11 18.81
CA MET A 309 -4.28 15.92 18.28
C MET A 309 -4.36 16.59 16.91
N PRO A 310 -4.88 15.90 15.87
CA PRO A 310 -5.19 16.56 14.61
C PRO A 310 -6.20 17.69 14.87
N LEU A 311 -6.36 18.60 13.90
CA LEU A 311 -7.44 19.59 13.89
C LEU A 311 -8.81 18.87 13.91
N SER A 312 -9.26 18.48 15.09
CA SER A 312 -10.54 17.81 15.37
C SER A 312 -11.61 18.79 15.84
N GLY A 313 -11.35 20.08 15.70
CA GLY A 313 -12.28 21.13 16.07
C GLY A 313 -13.56 21.04 15.25
N LYS A 314 -14.69 20.77 15.90
CA LYS A 314 -15.99 21.18 15.36
C LYS A 314 -15.93 22.70 15.20
N ILE A 315 -16.30 23.22 14.03
CA ILE A 315 -16.58 24.65 13.88
C ILE A 315 -17.58 25.00 14.99
N ARG A 316 -17.20 25.90 15.90
CA ARG A 316 -18.12 26.35 16.96
C ARG A 316 -19.38 26.84 16.25
N GLN A 317 -20.49 26.15 16.44
CA GLN A 317 -21.79 26.67 16.04
C GLN A 317 -22.05 27.88 16.94
N SER A 318 -22.05 29.06 16.34
CA SER A 318 -22.47 30.32 16.97
C SER A 318 -23.96 30.28 17.28
#